data_AF-A0A951GF34-F1
#
_entry.id   AF-A0A951GF34-F1
#
_cell.length_a   1.000
_cell.length_b   1.000
_cell.length_c   1.000
_cell.angle_alpha   90.00
_cell.angle_beta   90.00
_cell.angle_gamma   90.00
#
_symmetry.space_group_name_H-M   'P 1'
#
loop_
_entity.id
_entity.type
_entity.pdbx_description
1 polymer ?
#
loop_
_entity_poly.entity_id
_entity_poly.type
_entity_poly.pdbx_seq_one_letter_code
_entity_poly.pdbx_strand_id
1 'polypeptide(L)'
;MSDNGRRGEEGPGTGVVVKTKPKTKKPSMYKVLMLNDDYTPMEFVVHILERFFNKSRQEATRIMLHVHKRGVGICGVYTYEVAETK
;
A
#
# COMPACT_ATOMS: atom_id res chain seq x y z
N MET A 1 35.70 53.59 45.08
CA MET A 1 34.27 53.30 44.83
C MET A 1 34.18 53.01 43.34
N SER A 2 34.53 51.80 42.91
CA SER A 2 33.63 50.63 42.82
C SER A 2 32.45 50.89 41.90
N ASP A 3 32.58 50.48 40.63
CA ASP A 3 31.48 49.80 39.96
C ASP A 3 32.04 48.66 39.09
N ASN A 4 31.42 47.50 39.23
CA ASN A 4 31.84 46.19 38.78
C ASN A 4 30.60 45.51 38.20
N GLY A 5 30.61 45.07 36.94
CA GLY A 5 29.44 44.38 36.38
C GLY A 5 29.62 43.83 34.98
N ARG A 6 30.30 42.67 34.88
CA ARG A 6 30.37 41.80 33.69
C ARG A 6 29.00 41.37 33.15
N ARG A 7 28.85 41.28 31.81
CA ARG A 7 28.23 40.18 31.01
C ARG A 7 27.82 40.73 29.64
N GLY A 8 28.01 40.05 28.52
CA GLY A 8 28.49 38.71 28.25
C GLY A 8 28.73 38.56 26.75
N GLU A 9 29.61 37.63 26.42
CA GLU A 9 30.18 37.36 25.11
C GLU A 9 29.11 37.09 24.04
N GLU A 10 29.27 37.71 22.87
CA GLU A 10 28.66 37.26 21.63
C GLU A 10 29.27 35.90 21.25
N GLY A 11 28.68 34.82 21.77
CA GLY A 11 28.95 33.47 21.29
C GLY A 11 28.33 33.29 19.90
N PRO A 12 29.04 32.69 18.93
CA PRO A 12 28.45 32.36 17.64
C PRO A 12 27.35 31.33 17.89
N GLY A 13 26.10 31.72 17.69
CA GLY A 13 24.95 30.83 17.75
C GLY A 13 25.06 29.78 16.64
N THR A 14 25.71 28.66 16.94
CA THR A 14 25.66 27.46 16.11
C THR A 14 24.26 26.86 16.21
N GLY A 15 23.32 27.46 15.48
CA GLY A 15 22.03 26.89 15.21
C GLY A 15 22.22 25.56 14.50
N VAL A 16 21.96 24.46 15.20
CA VAL A 16 21.92 23.12 14.59
C VAL A 16 20.72 23.11 13.65
N VAL A 17 20.97 23.36 12.36
CA VAL A 17 19.97 23.18 11.30
C VAL A 17 19.76 21.68 11.15
N VAL A 18 18.70 21.16 11.78
CA VAL A 18 18.25 19.80 11.56
C VAL A 18 17.75 19.69 10.12
N LYS A 19 18.53 19.06 9.24
CA LYS A 19 18.07 18.71 7.89
C LYS A 19 16.74 17.97 8.01
N THR A 20 15.69 18.53 7.43
CA THR A 20 14.36 17.92 7.42
C THR A 20 14.47 16.53 6.78
N LYS A 21 14.12 15.48 7.54
CA LYS A 21 14.09 14.12 6.99
C LYS A 21 13.13 14.11 5.78
N PRO A 22 13.57 13.61 4.61
CA PRO A 22 12.70 13.54 3.45
C PRO A 22 11.46 12.70 3.79
N LYS A 23 10.27 13.26 3.55
CA LYS A 23 9.01 12.53 3.72
C LYS A 23 8.88 11.53 2.58
N THR A 24 9.11 10.25 2.86
CA THR A 24 8.84 9.19 1.89
C THR A 24 7.33 9.10 1.65
N LYS A 25 6.92 9.15 0.38
CA LYS A 25 5.52 8.97 0.00
C LYS A 25 5.16 7.48 0.17
N LYS A 26 4.03 7.20 0.84
CA LYS A 26 3.50 5.82 0.90
C LYS A 26 3.15 5.33 -0.52
N PRO A 27 3.45 4.07 -0.88
CA PRO A 27 3.09 3.53 -2.18
C PRO A 27 1.59 3.64 -2.45
N SER A 28 1.21 3.94 -3.69
CA SER A 28 -0.19 3.87 -4.13
C SER A 28 -0.64 2.41 -4.16
N MET A 29 -1.83 2.14 -3.62
CA MET A 29 -2.44 0.82 -3.62
C MET A 29 -3.38 0.66 -4.83
N TYR A 30 -3.36 -0.49 -5.46
CA TYR A 30 -4.09 -0.84 -6.68
C TYR A 30 -4.98 -2.06 -6.43
N LYS A 31 -6.18 -2.05 -7.01
CA LYS A 31 -7.10 -3.19 -6.98
C LYS A 31 -6.84 -4.07 -8.20
N VAL A 32 -6.61 -5.35 -7.99
CA VAL A 32 -6.62 -6.35 -9.06
C VAL A 32 -8.05 -6.85 -9.23
N LEU A 33 -8.58 -6.68 -10.44
CA LEU A 33 -9.96 -7.01 -10.78
C LEU A 33 -9.99 -8.25 -11.68
N MET A 34 -10.93 -9.14 -11.43
CA MET A 34 -11.26 -10.23 -12.33
C MET A 34 -12.60 -9.94 -13.00
N LEU A 35 -12.62 -10.07 -14.33
CA LEU A 35 -13.79 -9.87 -15.16
C LEU A 35 -14.43 -11.23 -15.48
N ASN A 36 -15.75 -11.24 -15.63
CA ASN A 36 -16.49 -12.42 -16.04
C ASN A 36 -16.34 -12.68 -17.54
N ASP A 37 -16.39 -13.96 -17.90
CA ASP A 37 -16.51 -14.44 -19.27
C ASP A 37 -17.35 -15.74 -19.31
N ASP A 38 -17.73 -16.20 -20.50
CA ASP A 38 -18.64 -17.33 -20.68
C ASP A 38 -17.94 -18.68 -20.96
N TYR A 39 -16.60 -18.71 -20.92
CA TYR A 39 -15.81 -19.88 -21.31
C TYR A 39 -14.97 -20.47 -20.17
N THR A 40 -14.51 -19.64 -19.23
CA THR A 40 -13.66 -20.08 -18.13
C THR A 40 -14.47 -20.86 -17.08
N PRO A 41 -14.13 -22.14 -16.78
CA PRO A 41 -14.86 -22.92 -15.79
C PRO A 41 -14.82 -22.32 -14.37
N MET A 42 -15.91 -22.40 -13.63
CA MET A 42 -16.00 -21.88 -12.25
C MET A 42 -14.90 -22.44 -11.33
N GLU A 43 -14.63 -23.74 -11.43
CA GLU A 43 -13.58 -24.41 -10.64
C GLU A 43 -12.17 -23.93 -10.98
N PHE A 44 -11.93 -23.56 -12.24
CA PHE A 44 -10.66 -22.98 -12.66
C PHE A 44 -10.45 -21.61 -12.02
N VAL A 45 -11.50 -20.77 -12.00
CA VAL A 45 -11.45 -19.47 -11.33
C VAL A 45 -11.14 -19.61 -9.84
N VAL A 46 -11.78 -20.56 -9.15
CA VAL A 46 -11.51 -20.82 -7.74
C VAL A 46 -10.05 -21.24 -7.54
N HIS A 47 -9.52 -22.13 -8.38
CA HIS A 47 -8.13 -22.55 -8.32
C HIS A 47 -7.14 -21.38 -8.49
N ILE A 48 -7.40 -20.45 -9.44
CA ILE A 48 -6.58 -19.25 -9.65
C ILE A 48 -6.58 -18.36 -8.40
N LEU A 49 -7.75 -18.14 -7.80
CA LEU A 49 -7.89 -17.33 -6.59
C LEU A 49 -7.16 -17.96 -5.38
N GLU A 50 -7.19 -19.29 -5.25
CA GLU A 50 -6.45 -20.01 -4.22
C GLU A 50 -4.93 -19.92 -4.45
N ARG A 51 -4.48 -20.19 -5.69
CA ARG A 51 -3.05 -20.34 -6.01
C ARG A 51 -2.29 -19.02 -6.08
N PHE A 52 -2.90 -17.97 -6.64
CA PHE A 52 -2.21 -16.72 -6.94
C PHE A 52 -2.59 -15.58 -6.00
N PHE A 53 -3.81 -15.61 -5.45
CA PHE A 53 -4.30 -14.56 -4.54
C PHE A 53 -4.38 -15.03 -3.08
N ASN A 54 -3.92 -16.25 -2.79
CA ASN A 54 -3.90 -16.87 -1.47
C ASN A 54 -5.27 -16.82 -0.77
N LYS A 55 -6.34 -16.95 -1.55
CA LYS A 55 -7.70 -17.01 -1.02
C LYS A 55 -7.97 -18.39 -0.44
N SER A 56 -8.67 -18.42 0.69
CA SER A 56 -9.26 -19.69 1.14
C SER A 56 -10.30 -20.15 0.13
N ARG A 57 -10.55 -21.46 0.03
CA ARG A 57 -11.60 -22.03 -0.83
C ARG A 57 -12.93 -21.30 -0.70
N GLN A 58 -13.39 -21.07 0.53
CA GLN A 58 -14.66 -20.38 0.80
C GLN A 58 -14.67 -18.92 0.35
N GLU A 59 -13.54 -18.22 0.43
CA GLU A 59 -13.44 -16.84 -0.05
C GLU A 59 -13.36 -16.80 -1.57
N ALA A 60 -12.58 -17.70 -2.18
CA ALA A 60 -12.46 -17.86 -3.62
C ALA A 60 -13.81 -18.19 -4.27
N THR A 61 -14.59 -19.12 -3.71
CA THR A 61 -15.94 -19.43 -4.20
C THR A 61 -16.86 -18.21 -4.12
N ARG A 62 -16.79 -17.42 -3.04
CA ARG A 62 -17.58 -16.19 -2.91
C ARG A 62 -17.20 -15.14 -3.95
N ILE A 63 -15.91 -14.93 -4.19
CA ILE A 63 -15.42 -14.00 -5.21
C ILE A 63 -15.82 -14.48 -6.61
N MET A 64 -15.63 -15.76 -6.91
CA MET A 64 -16.01 -16.37 -8.19
C MET A 64 -17.51 -16.17 -8.48
N LEU A 65 -18.39 -16.48 -7.52
CA LEU A 65 -19.83 -16.27 -7.68
C LEU A 65 -20.19 -14.79 -7.86
N HIS A 66 -19.43 -13.89 -7.24
CA HIS A 66 -19.61 -12.45 -7.40
C HIS A 66 -19.25 -12.00 -8.81
N VAL A 67 -18.11 -12.44 -9.34
CA VAL A 67 -17.67 -12.20 -10.72
C VAL A 67 -18.73 -12.72 -11.69
N HIS A 68 -19.14 -13.98 -11.55
CA HIS A 68 -20.12 -14.61 -12.43
C HIS A 68 -21.46 -13.87 -12.49
N LYS A 69 -21.94 -13.36 -11.34
CA LYS A 69 -23.24 -12.68 -11.26
C LYS A 69 -23.20 -11.19 -11.59
N ARG A 70 -22.06 -10.52 -11.41
CA ARG A 70 -21.94 -9.05 -11.50
C ARG A 70 -20.96 -8.56 -12.57
N GLY A 71 -20.29 -9.47 -13.27
CA GLY A 71 -19.35 -9.15 -14.34
C GLY A 71 -17.93 -8.80 -13.87
N VAL A 72 -17.73 -8.46 -12.59
CA VAL A 72 -16.43 -8.09 -12.04
C VAL A 72 -16.33 -8.40 -10.55
N GLY A 73 -15.13 -8.70 -10.06
CA GLY A 73 -14.82 -8.91 -8.65
C GLY A 73 -13.40 -8.49 -8.30
N ILE A 74 -13.15 -8.16 -7.02
CA ILE A 74 -11.83 -7.78 -6.53
C ILE A 74 -11.10 -9.04 -6.04
N CYS A 75 -9.96 -9.35 -6.65
CA CYS A 75 -9.11 -10.46 -6.22
C CYS A 75 -8.22 -10.07 -5.04
N GLY A 76 -7.71 -8.84 -5.04
CA GLY A 76 -6.85 -8.32 -3.99
C GLY A 76 -6.47 -6.85 -4.18
N VAL A 77 -5.77 -6.30 -3.18
CA VAL A 77 -5.26 -4.93 -3.18
C VAL A 77 -3.77 -4.95 -2.86
N TYR A 78 -2.96 -4.42 -3.77
CA TYR A 78 -1.49 -4.52 -3.72
C TYR A 78 -0.82 -3.21 -4.10
N THR A 79 0.50 -3.10 -3.92
CA THR A 79 1.29 -2.03 -4.54
C THR A 79 1.30 -2.21 -6.05
N TYR A 80 1.65 -1.16 -6.81
CA TYR A 80 1.67 -1.21 -8.28
C TYR A 80 2.46 -2.41 -8.83
N GLU A 81 3.71 -2.57 -8.40
CA GLU A 81 4.62 -3.63 -8.89
C GLU A 81 4.08 -5.04 -8.61
N VAL A 82 3.43 -5.23 -7.47
CA VAL A 82 2.82 -6.51 -7.12
C VAL A 82 1.50 -6.72 -7.86
N ALA A 83 0.71 -5.67 -8.07
CA ALA A 83 -0.54 -5.75 -8.82
C ALA A 83 -0.31 -6.02 -10.31
N GLU A 84 0.75 -5.48 -10.90
CA GLU A 84 1.10 -5.68 -12.32
C GLU A 84 1.52 -7.14 -12.61
N THR A 85 2.08 -7.82 -11.60
CA THR A 85 2.55 -9.21 -11.71
C THR A 85 1.53 -10.26 -11.28
N LYS A 86 0.36 -9.84 -10.78
CA LYS A 86 -0.71 -10.71 -10.25
C LYS A 86 -1.90 -10.77 -11.19
#